data_AF-A0A2V7KLB2-F1
#
_entry.id   AF-A0A2V7KLB2-F1
#
_cell.length_a   1.000
_cell.length_b   1.000
_cell.length_c   1.000
_cell.angle_alpha   90.00
_cell.angle_beta   90.00
_cell.angle_gamma   90.00
#
_symmetry.space_group_name_H-M   'P 1'
#
loop_
_entity.id
_entity.type
_entity.pdbx_description
1 polymer ?
#
loop_
_entity_poly.entity_id
_entity_poly.type
_entity_poly.pdbx_seq_one_letter_code
_entity_poly.pdbx_strand_id
1 'polypeptide(L)'
;MRAVMCGVVLVVAACGPPNPCSGHQFDRLRRYSLPYVGHWVVARGDTLTFPTAPGMSDRFRLGDITLDTATVVVGRECVFRGRIVFRAPRAETLTVTWFGQPEQAIVSGWPADVGPFAGLSLAWAGRDSLSGSILLDSKLGVQARPGMTARFVAGRA
;
A
#
# COMPACT_ATOMS: atom_id res chain seq x y z
N MET A 1 35.73 -35.22 -50.91
CA MET A 1 35.22 -33.84 -50.88
C MET A 1 34.46 -33.65 -49.58
N ARG A 2 34.95 -32.75 -48.70
CA ARG A 2 34.43 -32.54 -47.34
C ARG A 2 33.12 -31.77 -47.40
N ALA A 3 32.01 -32.38 -46.94
CA ALA A 3 30.75 -31.68 -46.72
C ALA A 3 30.85 -30.90 -45.40
N VAL A 4 30.77 -29.59 -45.51
CA VAL A 4 30.83 -28.64 -44.39
C VAL A 4 29.49 -28.68 -43.65
N MET A 5 29.50 -29.16 -42.40
CA MET A 5 28.40 -28.95 -41.45
C MET A 5 28.34 -27.46 -41.10
N CYS A 6 27.35 -26.73 -41.62
CA CYS A 6 26.98 -25.43 -41.10
C CYS A 6 25.89 -25.60 -40.04
N GLY A 7 26.30 -25.62 -38.77
CA GLY A 7 25.40 -25.52 -37.63
C GLY A 7 24.84 -24.11 -37.52
N VAL A 8 23.52 -23.97 -37.61
CA VAL A 8 22.81 -22.76 -37.19
C VAL A 8 22.44 -22.93 -35.73
N VAL A 9 23.28 -22.43 -34.84
CA VAL A 9 22.92 -22.23 -33.43
C VAL A 9 22.01 -21.00 -33.38
N LEU A 10 20.70 -21.23 -33.33
CA LEU A 10 19.71 -20.19 -33.02
C LEU A 10 19.94 -19.73 -31.58
N VAL A 11 20.53 -18.55 -31.44
CA VAL A 11 20.61 -17.81 -30.18
C VAL A 11 19.19 -17.40 -29.81
N VAL A 12 18.56 -18.12 -28.89
CA VAL A 12 17.33 -17.68 -28.22
C VAL A 12 17.72 -16.53 -27.31
N ALA A 13 17.70 -15.30 -27.84
CA ALA A 13 17.83 -14.11 -27.04
C ALA A 13 16.70 -14.13 -25.99
N ALA A 14 17.11 -14.06 -24.72
CA ALA A 14 16.22 -14.12 -23.57
C ALA A 14 15.27 -12.90 -23.55
N CYS A 15 14.12 -13.01 -24.22
CA CYS A 15 12.97 -12.15 -24.00
C CYS A 15 12.30 -12.56 -22.69
N GLY A 16 12.96 -12.28 -21.56
CA GLY A 16 12.30 -12.30 -20.26
C GLY A 16 11.16 -11.27 -20.25
N PRO A 17 10.09 -11.49 -19.47
CA PRO A 17 9.05 -10.48 -19.32
C PRO A 17 9.67 -9.15 -18.89
N PRO A 18 9.25 -8.02 -19.49
CA PRO A 18 9.82 -6.71 -19.19
C PRO A 18 9.73 -6.44 -17.68
N ASN A 19 10.81 -5.88 -17.12
CA ASN A 19 10.85 -5.53 -15.70
C ASN A 19 9.67 -4.58 -15.39
N PRO A 20 8.71 -4.96 -14.52
CA PRO A 20 7.52 -4.16 -14.26
C PRO A 20 7.83 -2.82 -13.57
N CYS A 21 9.03 -2.67 -12.99
CA CYS A 21 9.53 -1.42 -12.44
C CYS A 21 10.22 -0.53 -13.49
N SER A 22 10.10 -0.87 -14.76
CA SER A 22 10.61 -0.07 -15.88
C SER A 22 9.50 0.15 -16.90
N GLY A 23 9.46 1.36 -17.49
CA GLY A 23 8.54 1.71 -18.56
C GLY A 23 7.43 2.69 -18.16
N HIS A 24 6.69 3.13 -19.17
CA HIS A 24 5.76 4.27 -19.07
C HIS A 24 4.66 4.13 -18.02
N GLN A 25 4.19 2.90 -17.76
CA GLN A 25 3.17 2.65 -16.75
C GLN A 25 3.72 2.93 -15.35
N PHE A 26 4.91 2.40 -15.04
CA PHE A 26 5.56 2.66 -13.77
C PHE A 26 6.00 4.12 -13.66
N ASP A 27 6.47 4.76 -14.73
CA ASP A 27 6.81 6.19 -14.71
C ASP A 27 5.60 7.08 -14.38
N ARG A 28 4.41 6.71 -14.86
CA ARG A 28 3.16 7.39 -14.50
C ARG A 28 2.84 7.19 -13.03
N LEU A 29 2.86 5.94 -12.55
CA LEU A 29 2.62 5.61 -11.15
C LEU A 29 3.60 6.35 -10.23
N ARG A 30 4.89 6.35 -10.57
CA ARG A 30 5.95 7.07 -9.86
C ARG A 30 5.63 8.56 -9.77
N ARG A 31 5.29 9.23 -10.88
CA ARG A 31 4.95 10.67 -10.87
C ARG A 31 3.80 11.01 -9.92
N TYR A 32 2.77 10.17 -9.85
CA TYR A 32 1.64 10.40 -8.93
C TYR A 32 1.95 9.98 -7.49
N SER A 33 2.88 9.06 -7.28
CA SER A 33 3.25 8.56 -5.95
C SER A 33 4.23 9.49 -5.23
N LEU A 34 5.21 10.05 -5.95
CA LEU A 34 6.29 10.85 -5.36
C LEU A 34 5.81 11.98 -4.41
N PRO A 35 4.72 12.71 -4.67
CA PRO A 35 4.23 13.74 -3.75
C PRO A 35 3.88 13.22 -2.34
N TYR A 36 3.41 11.97 -2.24
CA TYR A 36 2.99 11.35 -0.99
C TYR A 36 4.15 10.75 -0.18
N VAL A 37 5.35 10.64 -0.76
CA VAL A 37 6.55 10.13 -0.08
C VAL A 37 6.84 10.93 1.18
N GLY A 38 7.20 10.23 2.25
CA GLY A 38 7.58 10.83 3.51
C GLY A 38 7.14 10.04 4.73
N HIS A 39 7.41 10.64 5.89
CA HIS A 39 6.94 10.14 7.18
C HIS A 39 5.75 10.98 7.64
N TRP A 40 4.67 10.30 7.98
CA TRP A 40 3.39 10.88 8.34
C TRP A 40 2.99 10.38 9.73
N VAL A 41 2.74 11.32 10.64
CA VAL A 41 2.37 11.04 12.03
C VAL A 41 0.89 11.28 12.19
N VAL A 42 0.16 10.27 12.66
CA VAL A 42 -1.28 10.35 12.88
C VAL A 42 -1.55 11.21 14.11
N ALA A 43 -2.25 12.34 13.90
CA ALA A 43 -2.50 13.36 14.91
C ALA A 43 -3.91 13.29 15.51
N ARG A 44 -4.91 12.81 14.75
CA ARG A 44 -6.32 12.79 15.18
C ARG A 44 -7.10 11.69 14.42
N GLY A 45 -7.82 10.80 15.13
CA GLY A 45 -8.83 9.91 14.49
C GLY A 45 -8.83 8.41 14.84
N ASP A 46 -8.10 7.95 15.85
CA ASP A 46 -7.89 6.52 16.13
C ASP A 46 -9.05 5.77 16.82
N THR A 47 -10.27 5.94 16.35
CA THR A 47 -11.36 5.10 16.85
C THR A 47 -12.15 4.56 15.69
N LEU A 48 -11.65 3.44 15.18
CA LEU A 48 -12.46 2.55 14.37
C LEU A 48 -13.36 1.76 15.34
N THR A 49 -14.62 2.19 15.41
CA THR A 49 -15.64 1.56 16.26
C THR A 49 -16.36 0.50 15.45
N PHE A 50 -16.45 -0.72 16.00
CA PHE A 50 -17.19 -1.83 15.41
C PHE A 50 -18.43 -2.13 16.27
N PRO A 51 -19.60 -1.53 15.97
CA PRO A 51 -20.79 -1.65 16.83
C PRO A 51 -21.26 -3.10 17.05
N THR A 52 -20.99 -4.00 16.09
CA THR A 52 -21.38 -5.41 16.14
C THR A 52 -20.28 -6.36 16.59
N ALA A 53 -19.08 -5.86 16.89
CA ALA A 53 -17.98 -6.62 17.43
C ALA A 53 -17.24 -5.80 18.51
N PRO A 54 -17.83 -5.63 19.71
CA PRO A 54 -17.27 -4.81 20.78
C PRO A 54 -15.84 -5.24 21.17
N GLY A 55 -15.51 -6.54 21.09
CA GLY A 55 -14.16 -7.05 21.35
C GLY A 55 -13.13 -6.77 20.23
N MET A 56 -13.57 -6.42 19.01
CA MET A 56 -12.71 -5.82 17.97
C MET A 56 -12.57 -4.30 18.15
N SER A 57 -13.37 -3.71 19.03
CA SER A 57 -13.47 -2.26 19.23
C SER A 57 -12.47 -1.71 20.24
N ASP A 58 -11.58 -2.54 20.77
CA ASP A 58 -10.43 -2.09 21.55
C ASP A 58 -9.41 -1.40 20.63
N ARG A 59 -9.80 -0.18 20.25
CA ARG A 59 -9.00 0.96 19.81
C ARG A 59 -7.93 0.58 18.81
N PHE A 60 -8.33 0.18 17.61
CA PHE A 60 -7.41 0.24 16.47
C PHE A 60 -6.78 1.64 16.41
N ARG A 61 -5.46 1.71 16.55
CA ARG A 61 -4.72 2.98 16.56
C ARG A 61 -3.53 2.91 15.62
N LEU A 62 -3.50 3.83 14.67
CA LEU A 62 -2.38 4.00 13.76
C LEU A 62 -1.49 5.11 14.33
N GLY A 63 -0.19 4.85 14.47
CA GLY A 63 0.77 5.84 14.92
C GLY A 63 1.37 6.58 13.75
N ASP A 64 1.98 5.82 12.85
CA ASP A 64 2.92 6.37 11.88
C ASP A 64 2.78 5.64 10.54
N ILE A 65 2.96 6.39 9.45
CA ILE A 65 2.97 5.87 8.08
C ILE A 65 4.23 6.39 7.40
N THR A 66 5.05 5.49 6.88
CA THR A 66 6.21 5.83 6.07
C THR A 66 5.98 5.33 4.65
N LEU A 67 5.94 6.25 3.70
CA LEU A 67 5.83 5.98 2.28
C LEU A 67 7.21 6.21 1.67
N ASP A 68 7.91 5.13 1.32
CA ASP A 68 9.28 5.18 0.79
C ASP A 68 9.34 4.99 -0.73
N THR A 69 10.51 5.19 -1.33
CA THR A 69 10.72 5.09 -2.80
C THR A 69 11.28 3.75 -3.24
N ALA A 70 11.53 2.81 -2.32
CA ALA A 70 12.00 1.48 -2.67
C ALA A 70 10.89 0.74 -3.39
N THR A 71 11.20 0.10 -4.51
CA THR A 71 10.21 -0.64 -5.30
C THR A 71 10.18 -2.11 -4.90
N VAL A 72 8.99 -2.69 -4.98
CA VAL A 72 8.76 -4.12 -4.82
C VAL A 72 7.83 -4.60 -5.93
N VAL A 73 8.05 -5.83 -6.39
CA VAL A 73 7.22 -6.46 -7.41
C VAL A 73 6.21 -7.37 -6.73
N VAL A 74 4.93 -7.11 -6.96
CA VAL A 74 3.81 -7.92 -6.45
C VAL A 74 3.04 -8.47 -7.64
N GLY A 75 3.16 -9.79 -7.86
CA GLY A 75 2.62 -10.42 -9.07
C GLY A 75 3.29 -9.88 -10.34
N ARG A 76 2.56 -9.08 -11.13
CA ARG A 76 3.05 -8.42 -12.35
C ARG A 76 3.15 -6.90 -12.23
N GLU A 77 2.88 -6.36 -11.05
CA GLU A 77 2.86 -4.92 -10.80
C GLU A 77 4.09 -4.51 -10.00
N CYS A 78 4.63 -3.32 -10.31
CA CYS A 78 5.65 -2.69 -9.50
C CYS A 78 5.02 -1.58 -8.67
N VAL A 79 5.18 -1.69 -7.35
CA VAL A 79 4.66 -0.78 -6.35
C VAL A 79 5.78 -0.32 -5.43
N PHE A 80 5.52 0.68 -4.60
CA PHE A 80 6.48 1.14 -3.61
C PHE A 80 6.33 0.37 -2.30
N ARG A 81 7.42 0.28 -1.55
CA ARG A 81 7.42 -0.21 -0.18
C ARG A 81 7.05 0.91 0.77
N GLY A 82 6.36 0.55 1.84
CA GLY A 82 6.08 1.42 2.96
C GLY A 82 6.17 0.68 4.28
N ARG A 83 5.99 1.44 5.36
CA ARG A 83 5.90 0.92 6.72
C ARG A 83 4.76 1.60 7.44
N ILE A 84 4.06 0.87 8.28
CA ILE A 84 3.06 1.42 9.19
C ILE A 84 3.35 0.95 10.61
N VAL A 85 3.15 1.84 11.57
CA VAL A 85 3.33 1.55 12.99
C VAL A 85 1.96 1.59 13.65
N PHE A 86 1.55 0.48 14.25
CA PHE A 86 0.36 0.41 15.07
C PHE A 86 0.67 0.77 16.51
N ARG A 87 -0.27 1.42 17.17
CA ARG A 87 -0.23 1.64 18.63
C ARG A 87 -1.13 0.66 19.37
N ALA A 88 -2.16 0.14 18.69
CA ALA A 88 -3.04 -0.90 19.20
C ALA A 88 -3.72 -1.62 18.02
N PRO A 89 -4.02 -2.92 18.15
CA PRO A 89 -3.96 -3.74 19.37
C PRO A 89 -2.55 -4.20 19.77
N ARG A 90 -1.54 -4.05 18.90
CA ARG A 90 -0.13 -4.32 19.20
C ARG A 90 0.76 -3.19 18.68
N ALA A 91 1.83 -2.90 19.43
CA ALA A 91 2.86 -1.97 19.00
C ALA A 91 3.81 -2.67 18.02
N GLU A 92 3.36 -2.84 16.78
CA GLU A 92 4.12 -3.52 15.74
C GLU A 92 4.32 -2.60 14.52
N THR A 93 5.47 -2.77 13.86
CA THR A 93 5.76 -2.13 12.58
C THR A 93 5.56 -3.15 11.47
N LEU A 94 4.62 -2.87 10.55
CA LEU A 94 4.34 -3.76 9.42
C LEU A 94 4.94 -3.19 8.14
N THR A 95 5.54 -4.07 7.34
CA THR A 95 5.92 -3.73 5.97
C THR A 95 4.67 -3.81 5.11
N VAL A 96 4.45 -2.76 4.33
CA VAL A 96 3.32 -2.63 3.42
C VAL A 96 3.79 -2.25 2.03
N THR A 97 2.89 -2.31 1.08
CA THR A 97 3.08 -1.80 -0.27
C THR A 97 2.15 -0.63 -0.53
N TRP A 98 2.54 0.31 -1.37
CA TRP A 98 1.71 1.45 -1.67
C TRP A 98 1.96 2.01 -3.08
N PHE A 99 1.00 2.80 -3.55
CA PHE A 99 1.12 3.62 -4.75
C PHE A 99 0.23 4.86 -4.65
N GLY A 100 0.56 5.90 -5.40
CA GLY A 100 -0.22 7.12 -5.55
C GLY A 100 -1.01 7.16 -6.85
N GLN A 101 -2.22 7.68 -6.74
CA GLN A 101 -3.05 8.22 -7.81
C GLN A 101 -3.14 9.75 -7.62
N PRO A 102 -3.59 10.52 -8.63
CA PRO A 102 -3.66 11.98 -8.52
C PRO A 102 -4.43 12.45 -7.27
N GLU A 103 -5.51 11.75 -6.90
CA GLU A 103 -6.41 12.14 -5.83
C GLU A 103 -6.05 11.53 -4.47
N GLN A 104 -5.38 10.37 -4.46
CA GLN A 104 -5.11 9.62 -3.24
C GLN A 104 -3.93 8.64 -3.37
N ALA A 105 -3.28 8.29 -2.27
CA ALA A 105 -2.41 7.13 -2.16
C ALA A 105 -3.14 5.94 -1.53
N ILE A 106 -2.86 4.75 -2.03
CA ILE A 106 -3.40 3.49 -1.55
C ILE A 106 -2.27 2.68 -0.91
N VAL A 107 -2.50 2.22 0.31
CA VAL A 107 -1.60 1.34 1.05
C VAL A 107 -2.27 -0.03 1.21
N SER A 108 -1.52 -1.10 0.97
CA SER A 108 -2.00 -2.49 0.95
C SER A 108 -0.95 -3.45 1.54
N GLY A 109 -1.29 -4.72 1.70
CA GLY A 109 -0.40 -5.73 2.30
C GLY A 109 -0.58 -5.88 3.81
N TRP A 110 -1.82 -5.75 4.27
CA TRP A 110 -2.20 -5.87 5.68
C TRP A 110 -2.29 -7.34 6.12
N PRO A 111 -1.75 -7.72 7.29
CA PRO A 111 -1.98 -9.04 7.86
C PRO A 111 -3.42 -9.20 8.38
N ALA A 112 -4.04 -10.34 8.06
CA ALA A 112 -5.43 -10.62 8.42
C ALA A 112 -5.65 -10.79 9.94
N ASP A 113 -4.59 -11.10 10.69
CA ASP A 113 -4.62 -11.26 12.15
C ASP A 113 -4.64 -9.92 12.90
N VAL A 114 -4.33 -8.81 12.24
CA VAL A 114 -4.43 -7.45 12.80
C VAL A 114 -5.86 -6.90 12.70
N GLY A 115 -6.66 -7.42 11.77
CA GLY A 115 -8.08 -7.09 11.65
C GLY A 115 -8.62 -7.24 10.23
N PRO A 116 -9.91 -6.89 10.03
CA PRO A 116 -10.62 -7.07 8.76
C PRO A 116 -10.30 -5.95 7.74
N PHE A 117 -9.04 -5.56 7.62
CA PHE A 117 -8.60 -4.40 6.85
C PHE A 117 -8.03 -4.81 5.49
N ALA A 118 -8.51 -4.15 4.44
CA ALA A 118 -8.00 -4.30 3.08
C ALA A 118 -6.83 -3.36 2.77
N GLY A 119 -6.74 -2.21 3.47
CA GLY A 119 -5.79 -1.17 3.12
C GLY A 119 -6.09 0.19 3.75
N LEU A 120 -5.29 1.19 3.38
CA LEU A 120 -5.54 2.60 3.69
C LEU A 120 -5.72 3.37 2.38
N SER A 121 -6.60 4.36 2.39
CA SER A 121 -6.61 5.44 1.42
C SER A 121 -6.16 6.72 2.10
N LEU A 122 -5.31 7.50 1.44
CA LEU A 122 -4.73 8.74 1.94
C LEU A 122 -4.90 9.84 0.89
N ALA A 123 -5.54 10.95 1.23
CA ALA A 123 -5.72 12.09 0.34
C ALA A 123 -5.20 13.37 0.99
N TRP A 124 -4.81 14.35 0.18
CA TRP A 124 -4.37 15.65 0.69
C TRP A 124 -5.48 16.37 1.48
N ALA A 125 -5.12 16.86 2.66
CA ALA A 125 -5.97 17.67 3.55
C ALA A 125 -5.27 18.99 3.91
N GLY A 126 -4.42 19.49 3.02
CA GLY A 126 -3.56 20.65 3.23
C GLY A 126 -2.18 20.43 2.59
N ARG A 127 -1.24 21.35 2.85
CA ARG A 127 0.13 21.24 2.32
C ARG A 127 0.93 20.10 2.96
N ASP A 128 0.78 19.94 4.27
CA ASP A 128 1.56 19.01 5.09
C ASP A 128 0.64 18.11 5.92
N SER A 129 -0.55 17.82 5.39
CA SER A 129 -1.55 16.99 6.06
C SER A 129 -2.26 16.08 5.08
N LEU A 130 -2.50 14.85 5.51
CA LEU A 130 -3.29 13.85 4.81
C LEU A 130 -4.53 13.51 5.64
N SER A 131 -5.67 13.38 4.96
CA SER A 131 -6.86 12.72 5.48
C SER A 131 -6.83 11.27 5.01
N GLY A 132 -6.99 10.34 5.94
CA GLY A 132 -6.95 8.92 5.67
C GLY A 132 -8.28 8.24 5.95
N SER A 133 -8.53 7.14 5.25
CA SER A 133 -9.57 6.18 5.59
C SER A 133 -9.02 4.75 5.60
N ILE A 134 -9.57 3.92 6.49
CA ILE A 134 -9.26 2.49 6.54
C ILE A 134 -10.28 1.76 5.67
N LEU A 135 -9.78 0.96 4.74
CA LEU A 135 -10.57 0.15 3.82
C LEU A 135 -10.83 -1.19 4.48
N LEU A 136 -12.10 -1.63 4.46
CA LEU A 136 -12.51 -2.92 5.04
C LEU A 136 -12.64 -3.97 3.93
N ASP A 137 -12.20 -5.20 4.21
CA ASP A 137 -12.42 -6.31 3.28
C ASP A 137 -13.78 -6.97 3.55
N SER A 138 -14.71 -6.80 2.59
CA SER A 138 -16.04 -7.39 2.69
C SER A 138 -16.02 -8.92 2.66
N LYS A 139 -14.97 -9.55 2.11
CA LYS A 139 -14.81 -11.01 2.10
C LYS A 139 -14.56 -11.58 3.49
N LEU A 140 -14.07 -10.77 4.42
CA LEU A 140 -13.86 -11.14 5.82
C LEU A 140 -15.15 -10.98 6.65
N GLY A 141 -16.31 -10.80 6.01
CA GLY A 141 -17.61 -10.71 6.66
C GLY A 141 -17.88 -9.38 7.35
N VAL A 142 -17.01 -8.38 7.14
CA VAL A 142 -17.17 -7.04 7.73
C VAL A 142 -17.79 -6.10 6.72
N GLN A 143 -19.00 -5.66 7.02
CA GLN A 143 -19.73 -4.65 6.25
C GLN A 143 -19.75 -3.33 7.00
N ALA A 144 -19.36 -2.24 6.31
CA ALA A 144 -19.51 -0.90 6.81
C ALA A 144 -21.00 -0.59 7.05
N ARG A 145 -21.37 -0.28 8.30
CA ARG A 145 -22.73 0.11 8.69
C ARG A 145 -22.82 1.62 8.92
N PRO A 146 -24.01 2.23 8.79
CA PRO A 146 -24.22 3.63 9.18
C PRO A 146 -23.69 3.89 10.60
N GLY A 147 -22.93 4.97 10.78
CA GLY A 147 -22.29 5.33 12.06
C GLY A 147 -20.88 4.75 12.27
N MET A 148 -20.40 3.85 11.41
CA MET A 148 -18.98 3.45 11.43
C MET A 148 -18.09 4.59 10.92
N THR A 149 -17.05 4.90 11.69
CA THR A 149 -16.02 5.87 11.32
C THR A 149 -14.66 5.17 11.28
N ALA A 150 -13.96 5.30 10.15
CA ALA A 150 -12.68 4.67 9.92
C ALA A 150 -11.74 5.70 9.28
N ARG A 151 -11.61 6.89 9.89
CA ARG A 151 -10.91 8.05 9.32
C ARG A 151 -9.90 8.63 10.28
N PHE A 152 -8.81 9.16 9.74
CA PHE A 152 -7.75 9.80 10.52
C PHE A 152 -7.16 11.00 9.77
N VAL A 153 -6.40 11.82 10.48
CA VAL A 153 -5.59 12.89 9.92
C VAL A 153 -4.14 12.65 10.33
N ALA A 154 -3.23 12.71 9.36
CA ALA A 154 -1.81 12.61 9.57
C ALA A 154 -1.10 13.89 9.13
N GLY A 155 -0.17 14.36 9.95
CA GLY A 155 0.72 15.47 9.62
C GLY A 155 2.06 14.96 9.12
N ARG A 156 2.73 15.72 8.26
CA ARG A 156 4.13 15.45 7.92
C ARG A 156 5.00 15.74 9.14
N ALA A 157 5.90 14.81 9.47
CA ALA A 157 6.90 15.01 10.52
C ALA A 157 8.01 15.99 10.11
#